data_AF-A0A954YSB6-F1
#
_entry.id   AF-A0A954YSB6-F1
#
_cell.length_a   1.000
_cell.length_b   1.000
_cell.length_c   1.000
_cell.angle_alpha   90.00
_cell.angle_beta   90.00
_cell.angle_gamma   90.00
#
_symmetry.space_group_name_H-M   'P 1'
#
loop_
_entity.id
_entity.type
_entity.pdbx_description
1 polymer ?
#
loop_
_entity_poly.entity_id
_entity_poly.type
_entity_poly.pdbx_seq_one_letter_code
_entity_poly.pdbx_strand_id
1 'polypeptide(L)'
;MPENIQWGVIVTATTALAVIWILLRVRKWLRRRRPPTIHPKLQKYQPSGDDFAAKRRAESEKIIATSSGSELVGYRVVRQVEAVFVDGFRRPEEAVEGLKAVAAMKGANALLHVRHEPIGSGRYSASGDAVIIESLEPEIPAIPDIETDAIGDDDENRPGDSGDSGLDLNA
;
A
#
# COMPACT_ATOMS: atom_id res chain seq x y z
N MET A 1 16.58 -71.26 21.14
CA MET A 1 16.50 -70.14 20.17
C MET A 1 15.79 -68.97 20.85
N PRO A 2 16.50 -67.89 21.22
CA PRO A 2 15.91 -66.73 21.91
C PRO A 2 15.92 -65.40 21.11
N GLU A 3 16.48 -65.38 19.89
CA GLU A 3 16.82 -64.15 19.15
C GLU A 3 15.61 -63.30 18.74
N ASN A 4 14.45 -63.94 18.52
CA ASN A 4 13.22 -63.29 18.05
C ASN A 4 12.69 -62.22 19.01
N ILE A 5 13.03 -62.30 20.30
CA ILE A 5 12.52 -61.38 21.34
C ILE A 5 13.20 -60.01 21.25
N GLN A 6 14.50 -59.96 20.91
CA GLN A 6 15.26 -58.70 20.88
C GLN A 6 14.74 -57.73 19.82
N TRP A 7 14.37 -58.24 18.63
CA TRP A 7 13.81 -57.43 17.56
C TRP A 7 12.49 -56.74 17.95
N GLY A 8 11.62 -57.42 18.70
CA GLY A 8 10.37 -56.83 19.21
C GLY A 8 10.61 -55.64 20.16
N VAL A 9 11.64 -55.73 21.02
CA VAL A 9 12.03 -54.63 21.91
C VAL A 9 12.64 -53.46 21.12
N ILE A 10 13.45 -53.72 20.09
CA ILE A 10 14.06 -52.69 19.25
C ILE A 10 12.99 -51.91 18.46
N VAL A 11 12.02 -52.60 17.86
CA VAL A 11 10.92 -51.97 17.10
C VAL A 11 9.99 -51.15 17.99
N THR A 12 9.68 -51.62 19.20
CA THR A 12 8.85 -50.87 20.17
C THR A 12 9.59 -49.66 20.75
N ALA A 13 10.89 -49.77 21.04
CA ALA A 13 11.71 -48.65 21.51
C ALA A 13 11.86 -47.53 20.44
N THR A 14 12.13 -47.90 19.19
CA THR A 14 12.31 -46.94 18.08
C THR A 14 11.01 -46.23 17.70
N THR A 15 9.88 -46.93 17.67
CA THR A 15 8.56 -46.31 17.43
C THR A 15 8.16 -45.36 18.57
N ALA A 16 8.39 -45.73 19.83
CA ALA A 16 8.16 -44.85 20.97
C ALA A 16 9.01 -43.56 20.89
N LEU A 17 10.30 -43.69 20.54
CA LEU A 17 11.20 -42.54 20.39
C LEU A 17 10.74 -41.59 19.27
N ALA A 18 10.30 -42.14 18.13
CA ALA A 18 9.79 -41.35 17.01
C ALA A 18 8.51 -40.57 17.38
N VAL A 19 7.56 -41.21 18.08
CA VAL A 19 6.33 -40.56 18.57
C VAL A 19 6.67 -39.41 19.54
N ILE A 20 7.60 -39.62 20.49
CA ILE A 20 8.05 -38.58 21.42
C ILE A 20 8.68 -37.40 20.65
N TRP A 21 9.54 -37.67 19.66
CA TRP A 21 10.17 -36.63 18.85
C TRP A 21 9.14 -35.80 18.06
N ILE A 22 8.16 -36.46 17.43
CA ILE A 22 7.06 -35.78 16.72
C ILE A 22 6.25 -34.92 17.70
N LEU A 23 5.90 -35.45 18.87
CA LEU A 23 5.09 -34.74 19.87
C LEU A 23 5.85 -33.51 20.42
N LEU A 24 7.16 -33.61 20.63
CA LEU A 24 8.02 -32.47 20.98
C LEU A 24 8.15 -31.45 19.84
N ARG A 25 8.29 -31.91 18.58
CA ARG A 25 8.35 -31.06 17.38
C ARG A 25 7.06 -30.25 17.23
N VAL A 26 5.91 -30.91 17.33
CA VAL A 26 4.56 -30.33 17.28
C VAL A 26 4.35 -29.37 18.45
N ARG A 27 4.68 -29.75 19.69
CA ARG A 27 4.60 -28.87 20.88
C ARG A 27 5.47 -27.61 20.74
N LYS A 28 6.66 -27.71 20.14
CA LYS A 28 7.54 -26.56 19.85
C LYS A 28 6.96 -25.65 18.75
N TRP A 29 6.25 -26.23 17.78
CA TRP A 29 5.57 -25.48 16.71
C TRP A 29 4.30 -24.77 17.21
N LEU A 30 3.46 -25.44 18.01
CA LEU A 30 2.30 -24.81 18.66
C LEU A 30 2.72 -23.70 19.64
N ARG A 31 3.82 -23.88 20.39
CA ARG A 31 4.35 -22.81 21.26
C ARG A 31 4.76 -21.55 20.48
N ARG A 32 5.19 -21.67 19.21
CA ARG A 32 5.46 -20.52 18.32
C ARG A 32 4.18 -19.86 17.77
N ARG A 33 3.03 -20.51 17.85
CA ARG A 33 1.71 -20.01 17.38
C ARG A 33 0.83 -19.46 18.49
N ARG A 34 1.15 -19.68 19.77
CA ARG A 34 0.40 -19.08 20.88
C ARG A 34 0.80 -17.61 21.03
N PRO A 35 -0.15 -16.65 21.06
CA PRO A 35 0.16 -15.29 21.45
C PRO A 35 0.67 -15.28 22.92
N PRO A 36 1.51 -14.30 23.31
CA PRO A 36 1.89 -14.15 24.70
C PRO A 36 0.64 -13.91 25.55
N THR A 37 0.46 -14.70 26.61
CA THR A 37 -0.62 -14.52 27.58
C THR A 37 -0.33 -13.30 28.45
N ILE A 38 -0.59 -12.11 27.91
CA ILE A 38 -0.45 -10.82 28.59
C ILE A 38 -1.43 -10.78 29.76
N HIS A 39 -0.90 -10.49 30.95
CA HIS A 39 -1.69 -10.42 32.19
C HIS A 39 -2.81 -9.37 32.06
N PRO A 40 -4.07 -9.68 32.44
CA PRO A 40 -5.23 -8.86 32.06
C PRO A 40 -5.16 -7.40 32.50
N LYS A 41 -4.47 -7.10 33.61
CA LYS A 41 -4.26 -5.71 34.06
C LYS A 41 -3.43 -4.85 33.09
N LEU A 42 -2.63 -5.44 32.19
CA LEU A 42 -1.89 -4.72 31.15
C LEU A 42 -2.69 -4.55 29.84
N GLN A 43 -3.75 -5.34 29.60
CA GLN A 43 -4.53 -5.24 28.36
C GLN A 43 -5.19 -3.85 28.21
N LYS A 44 -5.57 -3.20 29.32
CA LYS A 44 -6.07 -1.81 29.34
C LYS A 44 -5.05 -0.77 28.80
N TYR A 45 -3.76 -1.09 28.84
CA TYR A 45 -2.67 -0.23 28.36
C TYR A 45 -2.06 -0.71 27.04
N GLN A 46 -2.66 -1.73 26.42
CA GLN A 46 -2.30 -2.19 25.09
C GLN A 46 -3.31 -1.64 24.08
N PRO A 47 -3.08 -0.45 23.48
CA PRO A 47 -3.82 -0.06 22.28
C PRO A 47 -3.80 -1.20 21.25
N SER A 48 -4.95 -1.43 20.62
CA SER A 48 -5.17 -2.53 19.70
C SER A 48 -4.22 -2.39 18.50
N GLY A 49 -3.82 -3.52 17.90
CA GLY A 49 -3.03 -3.47 16.66
C GLY A 49 -3.75 -2.66 15.57
N ASP A 50 -5.08 -2.74 15.59
CA ASP A 50 -5.99 -2.04 14.69
C ASP A 50 -6.07 -0.52 14.98
N ASP A 51 -5.93 -0.09 16.24
CA ASP A 51 -5.88 1.34 16.62
C ASP A 51 -4.63 2.03 16.03
N PHE A 52 -3.50 1.32 16.01
CA PHE A 52 -2.29 1.79 15.34
C PHE A 52 -2.44 1.77 13.82
N ALA A 53 -3.06 0.74 13.24
CA ALA A 53 -3.30 0.68 11.80
C ALA A 53 -4.21 1.82 11.32
N ALA A 54 -5.31 2.10 12.04
CA ALA A 54 -6.20 3.22 11.76
C ALA A 54 -5.48 4.58 11.84
N LYS A 55 -4.67 4.79 12.89
CA LYS A 55 -3.87 6.02 13.04
C LYS A 55 -2.85 6.19 11.91
N ARG A 56 -2.15 5.13 11.50
CA ARG A 56 -1.21 5.22 10.37
C ARG A 56 -1.90 5.58 9.06
N ARG A 57 -3.12 5.09 8.82
CA ARG A 57 -3.89 5.49 7.62
C ARG A 57 -4.21 6.97 7.61
N ALA A 58 -4.81 7.47 8.68
CA ALA A 58 -5.13 8.90 8.85
C ALA A 58 -3.89 9.83 8.80
N GLU A 59 -2.71 9.35 9.21
CA GLU A 59 -1.45 10.07 8.98
C GLU A 59 -0.96 9.94 7.52
N SER A 60 -1.04 8.76 6.91
CA SER A 60 -0.59 8.51 5.53
C SER A 60 -1.40 9.26 4.47
N GLU A 61 -2.68 9.55 4.75
CA GLU A 61 -3.59 10.34 3.92
C GLU A 61 -3.16 11.81 3.79
N LYS A 62 -2.28 12.31 4.67
CA LYS A 62 -1.69 13.66 4.59
C LYS A 62 -0.58 13.77 3.53
N ILE A 63 -0.11 12.64 2.98
CA ILE A 63 0.87 12.59 1.91
C ILE A 63 0.17 12.67 0.55
N ILE A 64 0.14 13.89 0.00
CA ILE A 64 -0.52 14.27 -1.24
C ILE A 64 0.08 13.50 -2.43
N ALA A 65 1.40 13.44 -2.51
CA ALA A 65 2.11 12.89 -3.66
C ALA A 65 3.27 11.95 -3.26
N THR A 66 3.63 11.02 -4.15
CA THR A 66 4.65 9.99 -3.87
C THR A 66 5.32 9.55 -5.16
N SER A 67 6.66 9.56 -5.21
CA SER A 67 7.45 9.15 -6.37
C SER A 67 8.56 8.19 -5.96
N SER A 68 8.83 7.20 -6.81
CA SER A 68 10.05 6.38 -6.73
C SER A 68 11.27 7.05 -7.38
N GLY A 69 11.06 8.12 -8.14
CA GLY A 69 12.11 8.95 -8.74
C GLY A 69 12.43 10.20 -7.91
N SER A 70 13.20 11.09 -8.52
CA SER A 70 13.63 12.39 -7.98
C SER A 70 12.61 13.53 -8.18
N GLU A 71 11.59 13.30 -9.00
CA GLU A 71 10.63 14.33 -9.46
C GLU A 71 9.19 13.91 -9.21
N LEU A 72 8.31 14.93 -9.14
CA LEU A 72 6.86 14.81 -8.94
C LEU A 72 6.15 15.66 -9.99
N VAL A 73 5.39 15.01 -10.89
CA VAL A 73 4.67 15.69 -11.97
C VAL A 73 3.61 16.62 -11.37
N GLY A 74 3.59 17.88 -11.84
CA GLY A 74 2.66 18.91 -11.35
C GLY A 74 3.03 19.53 -10.00
N TYR A 75 4.22 19.24 -9.44
CA TYR A 75 4.61 19.75 -8.12
C TYR A 75 6.06 20.24 -8.08
N ARG A 76 6.28 21.37 -7.40
CA ARG A 76 7.63 21.91 -7.12
C ARG A 76 8.06 21.50 -5.72
N VAL A 77 9.28 20.96 -5.58
CA VAL A 77 9.90 20.74 -4.27
C VAL A 77 10.35 22.08 -3.69
N VAL A 78 9.79 22.43 -2.54
CA VAL A 78 10.11 23.66 -1.78
C VAL A 78 11.27 23.39 -0.83
N ARG A 79 11.22 22.26 -0.13
CA ARG A 79 12.18 21.91 0.93
C ARG A 79 12.23 20.40 1.16
N GLN A 80 13.44 19.84 1.30
CA GLN A 80 13.64 18.52 1.89
C GLN A 80 13.60 18.60 3.42
N VAL A 81 12.89 17.66 4.05
CA VAL A 81 12.71 17.61 5.51
C VAL A 81 13.72 16.65 6.12
N GLU A 82 13.65 15.37 5.76
CA GLU A 82 14.47 14.30 6.34
C GLU A 82 14.42 13.05 5.43
N ALA A 83 15.47 12.23 5.43
CA ALA A 83 15.39 10.87 4.86
C ALA A 83 14.71 9.94 5.87
N VAL A 84 13.62 9.28 5.47
CA VAL A 84 12.78 8.45 6.35
C VAL A 84 12.94 6.98 6.00
N PHE A 85 13.01 6.13 7.04
CA PHE A 85 13.12 4.68 6.94
C PHE A 85 12.18 4.00 7.93
N VAL A 86 11.55 2.89 7.52
CA VAL A 86 10.66 2.08 8.37
C VAL A 86 10.88 0.58 8.12
N ASP A 87 10.76 -0.25 9.16
CA ASP A 87 10.95 -1.71 9.12
C ASP A 87 9.91 -2.43 10.01
N GLY A 88 9.75 -3.74 9.82
CA GLY A 88 8.97 -4.66 10.66
C GLY A 88 7.68 -5.17 10.00
N PHE A 89 7.34 -4.69 8.80
CA PHE A 89 6.05 -4.90 8.15
C PHE A 89 5.92 -6.28 7.52
N ARG A 90 4.69 -6.82 7.43
CA ARG A 90 4.45 -8.15 6.86
C ARG A 90 4.26 -8.13 5.35
N ARG A 91 3.97 -6.96 4.79
CA ARG A 91 3.68 -6.72 3.38
C ARG A 91 4.34 -5.42 2.90
N PRO A 92 4.67 -5.27 1.61
CA PRO A 92 5.28 -4.04 1.10
C PRO A 92 4.33 -2.84 1.16
N GLU A 93 3.01 -3.04 0.98
CA GLU A 93 2.03 -1.95 1.02
C GLU A 93 1.90 -1.39 2.44
N GLU A 94 1.93 -2.26 3.46
CA GLU A 94 1.96 -1.84 4.87
C GLU A 94 3.23 -1.04 5.20
N ALA A 95 4.37 -1.36 4.57
CA ALA A 95 5.63 -0.63 4.75
C ALA A 95 5.56 0.78 4.13
N VAL A 96 4.95 0.92 2.95
CA VAL A 96 4.72 2.23 2.32
C VAL A 96 3.66 3.06 3.07
N GLU A 97 2.58 2.43 3.57
CA GLU A 97 1.61 3.06 4.49
C GLU A 97 2.34 3.62 5.75
N GLY A 98 3.24 2.81 6.34
CA GLY A 98 4.07 3.22 7.46
C GLY A 98 5.05 4.35 7.13
N LEU A 99 5.72 4.31 5.97
CA LEU A 99 6.65 5.35 5.51
C LEU A 99 5.94 6.69 5.34
N LYS A 100 4.75 6.68 4.70
CA LYS A 100 3.89 7.85 4.55
C LYS A 100 3.47 8.43 5.90
N ALA A 101 3.03 7.58 6.84
CA ALA A 101 2.65 8.02 8.17
C ALA A 101 3.80 8.70 8.93
N VAL A 102 5.02 8.15 8.88
CA VAL A 102 6.19 8.76 9.53
C VAL A 102 6.60 10.06 8.85
N ALA A 103 6.54 10.15 7.52
CA ALA A 103 6.82 11.39 6.79
C ALA A 103 5.82 12.51 7.14
N ALA A 104 4.52 12.17 7.25
CA ALA A 104 3.49 13.10 7.69
C ALA A 104 3.70 13.57 9.14
N MET A 105 4.07 12.66 10.05
CA MET A 105 4.46 13.01 11.43
C MET A 105 5.71 13.90 11.53
N LYS A 106 6.54 13.95 10.48
CA LYS A 106 7.69 14.87 10.35
C LYS A 106 7.33 16.21 9.71
N GLY A 107 6.08 16.40 9.27
CA GLY A 107 5.61 17.63 8.63
C GLY A 107 5.86 17.72 7.13
N ALA A 108 6.16 16.61 6.45
CA ALA A 108 6.21 16.54 4.99
C ALA A 108 4.82 16.27 4.40
N ASN A 109 4.57 16.74 3.17
CA ASN A 109 3.34 16.47 2.40
C ASN A 109 3.59 15.60 1.15
N ALA A 110 4.85 15.28 0.83
CA ALA A 110 5.20 14.31 -0.22
C ALA A 110 6.45 13.48 0.12
N LEU A 111 6.66 12.43 -0.68
CA LEU A 111 7.80 11.53 -0.61
C LEU A 111 8.45 11.35 -2.00
N LEU A 112 9.79 11.43 -2.04
CA LEU A 112 10.63 11.11 -3.20
C LEU A 112 11.44 9.84 -2.96
N HIS A 113 12.04 9.29 -4.02
CA HIS A 113 12.91 8.12 -3.99
C HIS A 113 12.33 6.89 -3.27
N VAL A 114 11.00 6.75 -3.24
CA VAL A 114 10.34 5.68 -2.47
C VAL A 114 10.68 4.30 -3.01
N ARG A 115 11.29 3.50 -2.13
CA ARG A 115 11.68 2.11 -2.34
C ARG A 115 11.16 1.25 -1.19
N HIS A 116 10.90 -0.01 -1.48
CA HIS A 116 10.61 -1.04 -0.48
C HIS A 116 11.44 -2.29 -0.76
N GLU A 117 11.97 -2.93 0.28
CA GLU A 117 12.90 -4.05 0.13
C GLU A 117 12.55 -5.20 1.11
N PRO A 118 12.61 -6.47 0.66
CA PRO A 118 12.37 -7.62 1.51
C PRO A 118 13.62 -7.93 2.35
N ILE A 119 13.48 -7.84 3.67
CA ILE A 119 14.50 -8.23 4.63
C ILE A 119 14.45 -9.74 4.86
N GLY A 120 15.63 -10.36 5.02
CA GLY A 120 15.81 -11.82 5.19
C GLY A 120 15.09 -12.48 6.37
N SER A 121 14.37 -11.72 7.20
CA SER A 121 13.44 -12.20 8.23
C SER A 121 12.04 -12.53 7.68
N GLY A 122 11.78 -12.32 6.39
CA GLY A 122 10.44 -12.41 5.79
C GLY A 122 9.58 -11.19 6.14
N ARG A 123 10.19 -10.00 6.15
CA ARG A 123 9.56 -8.70 6.42
C ARG A 123 9.93 -7.70 5.35
N TYR A 124 9.21 -6.58 5.31
CA TYR A 124 9.48 -5.49 4.39
C TYR A 124 9.88 -4.24 5.17
N SER A 125 10.92 -3.57 4.66
CA SER A 125 11.24 -2.18 4.97
C SER A 125 10.87 -1.26 3.81
N ALA A 126 10.71 0.03 4.10
CA ALA A 126 10.56 1.07 3.08
C ALA A 126 11.38 2.31 3.45
N SER A 127 11.85 3.02 2.43
CA SER A 127 12.68 4.22 2.56
C SER A 127 12.30 5.27 1.51
N GLY A 128 12.46 6.55 1.85
CA GLY A 128 12.29 7.66 0.91
C GLY A 128 12.63 9.01 1.54
N ASP A 129 12.79 10.02 0.70
CA ASP A 129 13.05 11.40 1.12
C ASP A 129 11.73 12.13 1.38
N ALA A 130 11.50 12.56 2.62
CA ALA A 130 10.33 13.33 3.00
C ALA A 130 10.53 14.79 2.60
N VAL A 131 9.59 15.35 1.83
CA VAL A 131 9.70 16.68 1.23
C VAL A 131 8.41 17.49 1.41
N ILE A 132 8.57 18.82 1.38
CA ILE A 132 7.47 19.78 1.24
C ILE A 132 7.40 20.20 -0.22
N ILE A 133 6.22 20.05 -0.82
CA ILE A 133 5.88 20.44 -2.18
C ILE A 133 4.77 21.50 -2.24
N GLU A 134 4.81 22.30 -3.30
CA GLU A 134 3.77 23.22 -3.75
C GLU A 134 3.25 22.79 -5.12
N SER A 135 1.99 23.11 -5.42
CA SER A 135 1.38 22.81 -6.73
C SER A 135 1.99 23.70 -7.81
N LEU A 136 2.48 23.10 -8.90
CA LEU A 136 2.65 23.80 -10.17
C LEU A 136 1.30 23.79 -10.87
N GLU A 137 0.38 24.59 -10.33
CA GLU A 137 -0.86 24.92 -11.04
C GLU A 137 -0.47 25.59 -12.36
N PRO A 138 -0.85 25.03 -13.52
CA PRO A 138 -0.58 25.70 -14.77
C PRO A 138 -1.43 26.97 -14.78
N GLU A 139 -0.77 28.13 -14.90
CA GLU A 139 -1.43 29.29 -15.49
C GLU A 139 -1.89 28.86 -16.89
N ILE A 140 -3.14 28.42 -17.00
CA ILE A 140 -3.85 28.41 -18.26
C ILE A 140 -3.77 29.87 -18.70
N PRO A 141 -3.01 30.20 -19.77
CA PRO A 141 -2.91 31.59 -20.19
C PRO A 141 -4.33 32.02 -20.48
N ALA A 142 -4.81 33.04 -19.76
CA ALA A 142 -6.14 33.58 -19.97
C ALA A 142 -6.24 33.89 -21.46
N ILE A 143 -7.05 33.12 -22.18
CA ILE A 143 -7.31 33.36 -23.60
C ILE A 143 -7.91 34.77 -23.59
N PRO A 144 -7.21 35.79 -24.13
CA PRO A 144 -7.68 37.16 -24.03
C PRO A 144 -9.06 37.17 -24.66
N ASP A 145 -10.06 37.66 -23.93
CA ASP A 145 -11.46 37.50 -24.28
C ASP A 145 -11.68 37.91 -25.74
N ILE A 146 -11.87 36.91 -26.60
CA ILE A 146 -12.05 37.16 -28.03
C ILE A 146 -13.49 37.65 -28.16
N GLU A 147 -13.66 38.98 -28.05
CA GLU A 147 -14.88 39.70 -28.39
C GLU A 147 -15.40 39.12 -29.71
N THR A 148 -16.47 38.33 -29.65
CA THR A 148 -16.94 37.51 -30.78
C THR A 148 -17.85 38.36 -31.68
N ASP A 149 -17.48 39.63 -31.81
CA ASP A 149 -18.26 40.74 -32.36
C ASP A 149 -18.00 40.90 -33.88
N ALA A 150 -17.70 39.78 -34.57
CA ALA A 150 -17.38 39.74 -35.99
C ALA A 150 -17.59 38.36 -36.66
N ILE A 151 -18.74 37.71 -36.44
CA ILE A 151 -19.29 36.76 -37.42
C ILE A 151 -20.69 37.26 -37.78
N GLY A 152 -20.83 37.80 -38.99
CA GLY A 152 -22.06 38.44 -39.45
C GLY A 152 -23.16 37.44 -39.79
N ASP A 153 -24.41 37.82 -39.50
CA ASP A 153 -25.63 37.12 -39.92
C ASP A 153 -25.87 37.36 -41.44
N ASP A 154 -25.01 36.78 -42.30
CA ASP A 154 -24.96 37.13 -43.74
C ASP A 154 -25.63 36.11 -44.70
N ASP A 155 -25.75 34.84 -44.34
CA ASP A 155 -26.14 33.75 -45.27
C ASP A 155 -27.67 33.54 -45.40
N GLU A 156 -28.40 34.61 -45.72
CA GLU A 156 -29.86 34.61 -45.96
C GLU A 156 -30.25 33.98 -47.32
N ASN A 157 -29.60 32.90 -47.78
CA ASN A 157 -29.99 32.27 -49.04
C ASN A 157 -29.68 30.76 -49.19
N ARG A 158 -30.50 29.93 -48.53
CA ARG A 158 -30.70 28.53 -48.98
C ARG A 158 -32.12 28.34 -49.52
N PRO A 159 -32.32 28.26 -50.85
CA PRO A 159 -33.60 27.87 -51.41
C PRO A 159 -33.91 26.42 -50.98
N GLY A 160 -35.18 26.14 -50.69
CA GLY A 160 -35.59 24.85 -50.16
C GLY A 160 -35.41 23.72 -51.18
N ASP A 161 -34.81 22.62 -50.73
CA ASP A 161 -34.89 21.32 -51.39
C ASP A 161 -36.01 20.49 -50.73
N SER A 162 -36.85 19.86 -51.54
CA SER A 162 -38.08 19.20 -51.09
C SER A 162 -38.28 17.84 -51.76
N GLY A 163 -37.61 16.83 -51.22
CA GLY A 163 -38.00 15.42 -51.27
C GLY A 163 -38.07 14.91 -49.82
N ASP A 164 -39.13 14.31 -49.30
CA ASP A 164 -40.23 13.51 -49.88
C ASP A 164 -39.80 12.18 -50.53
N SER A 165 -40.54 11.12 -50.18
CA SER A 165 -40.21 9.69 -50.30
C SER A 165 -38.91 9.25 -49.58
N GLY A 166 -38.87 8.17 -48.80
CA GLY A 166 -39.95 7.27 -48.36
C GLY A 166 -39.42 6.15 -47.44
N LEU A 167 -40.33 5.23 -47.05
CA LEU A 167 -40.19 3.75 -47.06
C LEU A 167 -38.74 3.17 -47.06
N ASP A 168 -38.32 2.25 -46.17
CA ASP A 168 -39.02 1.24 -45.35
C ASP A 168 -38.26 1.02 -44.00
N LEU A 169 -38.83 0.54 -42.89
CA LEU A 169 -39.55 -0.73 -42.64
C LEU A 169 -38.67 -2.01 -42.76
N ASN A 170 -37.76 -2.22 -41.79
CA ASN A 170 -37.26 -3.53 -41.30
C ASN A 170 -36.79 -3.32 -39.84
N ALA A 171 -37.25 -4.07 -38.82
CA ALA A 171 -37.30 -5.53 -38.60
C ALA A 171 -36.04 -6.04 -37.87
#